data_AF-A0A2T0VMY3-F1
#
_entry.id   AF-A0A2T0VMY3-F1
#
_cell.length_a   1.000
_cell.length_b   1.000
_cell.length_c   1.000
_cell.angle_alpha   90.00
_cell.angle_beta   90.00
_cell.angle_gamma   90.00
#
_symmetry.space_group_name_H-M   'P 1'
#
loop_
_entity.id
_entity.type
_entity.pdbx_description
1 polymer ?
#
loop_
_entity_poly.entity_id
_entity_poly.type
_entity_poly.pdbx_seq_one_letter_code
_entity_poly.pdbx_strand_id
1 'polypeptide(L)'
;MDRVYDDIGGAWPRPTIDKLIMEWNNINIIAGSMIEVGEDDRLYNVAYLCHRDGQIERQAKLHITPQERRDWVIEGGDELLVFQTDAGRVGIQICYDVEFPSSRGCPCATLAPMCSLVLP
;
A
#
# COMPACT_ATOMS: atom_id res chain seq x y z
N MET A 1 5.13 -8.73 9.39
CA MET A 1 3.72 -8.87 8.90
C MET A 1 2.77 -9.42 9.96
N ASP A 2 3.19 -9.61 11.23
CA ASP A 2 2.38 -10.30 12.25
C ASP A 2 1.80 -9.36 13.33
N ARG A 3 1.99 -8.04 13.18
CA ARG A 3 1.44 -7.02 14.09
C ARG A 3 0.79 -5.91 13.28
N VAL A 4 -0.44 -6.17 12.85
CA VAL A 4 -1.37 -5.18 12.31
C VAL A 4 -2.24 -4.71 13.47
N TYR A 5 -2.46 -3.42 13.60
CA TYR A 5 -3.36 -2.90 14.63
C TYR A 5 -4.80 -2.84 14.11
N ASP A 6 -5.73 -3.44 14.86
CA ASP A 6 -7.15 -3.54 14.48
C ASP A 6 -7.97 -2.28 14.83
N ASP A 7 -7.41 -1.35 15.60
CA ASP A 7 -8.10 -0.18 16.17
C ASP A 7 -7.71 1.16 15.52
N ILE A 8 -6.83 1.16 14.52
CA ILE A 8 -6.25 2.38 13.92
C ILE A 8 -7.04 2.93 12.70
N GLY A 9 -8.23 2.38 12.46
CA GLY A 9 -9.12 2.84 11.39
C GLY A 9 -8.82 2.18 10.04
N GLY A 10 -9.79 1.42 9.56
CA GLY A 10 -9.91 1.02 8.15
C GLY A 10 -8.98 -0.09 7.64
N ALA A 11 -8.12 -0.67 8.48
CA ALA A 11 -7.26 -1.78 8.06
C ALA A 11 -8.10 -3.01 7.68
N TRP A 12 -7.83 -3.59 6.52
CA TRP A 12 -8.37 -4.91 6.16
C TRP A 12 -7.59 -5.95 6.98
N PRO A 13 -8.26 -6.79 7.80
CA PRO A 13 -7.57 -7.85 8.51
C PRO A 13 -6.79 -8.74 7.53
N ARG A 14 -5.61 -9.21 7.93
CA ARG A 14 -4.81 -10.15 7.13
C ARG A 14 -5.63 -11.35 6.61
N PRO A 15 -6.50 -11.99 7.40
CA PRO A 15 -7.38 -13.04 6.90
C PRO A 15 -8.31 -12.58 5.77
N THR A 16 -8.72 -11.32 5.76
CA THR A 16 -9.54 -10.75 4.68
C THR A 16 -8.74 -10.59 3.41
N ILE A 17 -7.49 -10.12 3.51
CA ILE A 17 -6.59 -10.02 2.34
C ILE A 17 -6.27 -11.42 1.81
N ASP A 18 -5.88 -12.34 2.68
CA ASP A 18 -5.61 -13.73 2.30
C ASP A 18 -6.83 -14.35 1.62
N LYS A 19 -8.03 -14.10 2.14
CA LYS A 19 -9.29 -14.55 1.54
C LYS A 19 -9.51 -13.95 0.15
N LEU A 20 -9.28 -12.65 -0.05
CA LEU A 20 -9.39 -12.02 -1.37
C LEU A 20 -8.41 -12.64 -2.36
N ILE A 21 -7.16 -12.87 -1.95
CA ILE A 21 -6.14 -13.50 -2.80
C ILE A 21 -6.57 -14.92 -3.19
N MET A 22 -7.07 -15.70 -2.24
CA MET A 22 -7.51 -17.07 -2.48
C MET A 22 -8.77 -17.15 -3.36
N GLU A 23 -9.75 -16.26 -3.15
CA GLU A 23 -11.02 -16.25 -3.89
C GLU A 23 -10.89 -15.60 -5.28
N TRP A 24 -9.97 -14.64 -5.43
CA TRP A 24 -9.74 -13.90 -6.68
C TRP A 24 -8.33 -14.10 -7.23
N ASN A 25 -7.92 -15.37 -7.34
CA ASN A 25 -6.59 -15.83 -7.79
C ASN A 25 -6.24 -15.56 -9.27
N ASN A 26 -6.97 -14.68 -9.95
CA ASN A 26 -6.78 -14.43 -11.38
C ASN A 26 -6.82 -12.94 -11.74
N ILE A 27 -6.71 -12.06 -10.74
CA ILE A 27 -6.63 -10.59 -10.90
C ILE A 27 -5.55 -10.01 -9.99
N ASN A 28 -4.99 -8.88 -10.37
CA ASN A 28 -4.13 -8.09 -9.48
C ASN A 28 -5.02 -7.22 -8.60
N ILE A 29 -4.71 -7.15 -7.31
CA ILE A 29 -5.49 -6.41 -6.31
C ILE A 29 -4.56 -5.44 -5.59
N ILE A 30 -4.84 -4.14 -5.71
CA ILE A 30 -4.27 -3.13 -4.82
C ILE A 30 -5.18 -3.02 -3.62
N ALA A 31 -4.74 -3.56 -2.48
CA ALA A 31 -5.47 -3.50 -1.23
C ALA A 31 -5.31 -2.12 -0.57
N GLY A 32 -6.30 -1.75 0.25
CA GLY A 32 -6.21 -0.56 1.10
C GLY A 32 -5.00 -0.61 2.03
N SER A 33 -4.55 0.56 2.49
CA SER A 33 -3.39 0.63 3.37
C SER A 33 -3.76 0.34 4.83
N MET A 34 -2.78 -0.13 5.59
CA MET A 34 -2.91 -0.48 7.00
C MET A 34 -1.70 -0.02 7.79
N ILE A 35 -1.90 0.17 9.08
CA ILE A 35 -0.78 0.41 9.99
C ILE A 35 -0.15 -0.92 10.39
N GLU A 36 1.15 -1.03 10.15
CA GLU A 36 1.95 -2.19 10.53
C GLU A 36 3.19 -1.80 11.31
N VAL A 37 3.67 -2.72 12.14
CA VAL A 37 4.99 -2.63 12.76
C VAL A 37 6.03 -3.18 11.78
N GLY A 38 6.97 -2.32 11.40
CA GLY A 38 8.14 -2.65 10.61
C GLY A 38 9.15 -3.52 11.38
N GLU A 39 10.17 -4.01 10.69
CA GLU A 39 11.23 -4.83 11.31
C GLU A 39 12.08 -4.04 12.32
N ASP A 40 12.06 -2.71 12.21
CA ASP A 40 12.72 -1.76 13.09
C ASP A 40 11.85 -1.33 14.29
N ASP A 41 10.72 -2.00 14.52
CA ASP A 41 9.74 -1.75 15.59
C ASP A 41 9.04 -0.39 15.47
N ARG A 42 9.02 0.21 14.27
CA ARG A 42 8.31 1.46 13.97
C ARG A 42 7.00 1.22 13.23
N LEU A 43 6.10 2.21 13.30
CA LEU A 43 4.78 2.12 12.67
C LEU A 43 4.80 2.72 11.27
N TYR A 44 4.23 2.01 10.31
CA TYR A 44 4.16 2.44 8.92
C TYR A 44 2.74 2.31 8.39
N ASN A 45 2.33 3.25 7.54
CA ASN A 45 1.09 3.14 6.77
C ASN A 45 1.40 2.50 5.41
N VAL A 46 0.97 1.25 5.21
CA VAL A 46 1.44 0.40 4.09
C VAL A 46 0.27 -0.13 3.27
N ALA A 47 0.31 0.10 1.96
CA ALA A 47 -0.59 -0.51 0.98
C ALA A 47 0.05 -1.76 0.38
N TYR A 48 -0.80 -2.67 -0.09
CA TYR A 48 -0.36 -3.96 -0.62
C TYR A 48 -0.81 -4.16 -2.06
N LEU A 49 0.08 -4.68 -2.90
CA LEU A 49 -0.25 -5.23 -4.20
C LEU A 49 -0.22 -6.75 -4.11
N CYS A 50 -1.38 -7.36 -4.29
CA CYS A 50 -1.51 -8.80 -4.41
C CYS A 50 -1.57 -9.13 -5.89
N HIS A 51 -0.55 -9.80 -6.39
CA HIS A 51 -0.49 -10.29 -7.75
C HIS A 51 -1.42 -11.49 -7.90
N ARG A 52 -1.93 -11.69 -9.12
CA ARG A 52 -2.76 -12.86 -9.43
C ARG A 52 -2.04 -14.20 -9.23
N ASP A 53 -0.72 -14.22 -9.28
CA ASP A 53 0.10 -15.41 -9.04
C ASP A 53 0.30 -15.72 -7.54
N GLY A 54 -0.28 -14.89 -6.67
CA GLY A 54 -0.19 -15.01 -5.22
C GLY A 54 1.00 -14.26 -4.60
N GLN A 55 1.86 -13.60 -5.39
CA GLN A 55 2.90 -12.74 -4.84
C GLN A 55 2.27 -11.51 -4.15
N ILE A 56 2.84 -11.09 -3.02
CA ILE A 56 2.41 -9.89 -2.30
C ILE A 56 3.58 -8.91 -2.21
N GLU A 57 3.37 -7.69 -2.66
CA GLU A 57 4.30 -6.58 -2.56
C GLU A 57 3.70 -5.45 -1.71
N ARG A 58 4.57 -4.58 -1.17
CA ARG A 58 4.21 -3.55 -0.20
C ARG A 58 4.73 -2.18 -0.62
N GLN A 59 3.94 -1.12 -0.38
CA GLN A 59 4.34 0.28 -0.52
C GLN A 59 4.02 1.02 0.77
N ALA A 60 5.04 1.55 1.44
CA ALA A 60 4.84 2.46 2.57
C ALA A 60 4.50 3.88 2.08
N LYS A 61 3.63 4.57 2.83
CA LYS A 61 3.27 5.96 2.60
C LYS A 61 4.52 6.82 2.75
N LEU A 62 4.76 7.71 1.80
CA LEU A 62 5.99 8.51 1.79
C LEU A 62 5.84 9.74 2.68
N HIS A 63 4.75 10.48 2.49
CA HIS A 63 4.52 11.74 3.17
C HIS A 63 3.49 11.57 4.28
N ILE A 64 3.97 11.29 5.49
CA ILE A 64 3.13 11.18 6.67
C ILE A 64 2.55 12.55 7.03
N THR A 65 1.23 12.59 7.25
CA THR A 65 0.58 13.82 7.66
C THR A 65 0.98 14.19 9.09
N PRO A 66 0.99 15.49 9.45
CA PRO A 66 1.31 15.90 10.82
C PRO A 66 0.43 15.25 11.89
N GLN A 67 -0.81 14.91 11.55
CA GLN A 67 -1.75 14.22 12.44
C GLN A 67 -1.30 12.77 12.70
N GLU A 68 -1.03 12.00 11.64
CA GLU A 68 -0.55 10.61 11.73
C GLU A 68 0.75 10.52 12.54
N ARG A 69 1.69 11.45 12.33
CA ARG A 69 2.95 11.50 13.08
C ARG A 69 2.73 11.82 14.56
N ARG A 70 1.83 12.75 14.88
CA ARG A 70 1.59 13.16 16.28
C ARG A 70 0.82 12.12 17.07
N ASP A 71 -0.24 11.60 16.48
CA ASP A 71 -1.21 10.78 17.21
C ASP A 71 -0.77 9.31 17.25
N TRP A 72 -0.02 8.86 16.24
CA TRP A 72 0.29 7.43 16.03
C TRP A 72 1.79 7.17 15.84
N VAL A 73 2.64 8.20 15.80
CA VAL A 73 4.10 8.06 15.61
C VAL A 73 4.44 7.23 14.36
N ILE A 74 3.64 7.40 13.30
CA ILE A 74 3.87 6.72 12.02
C ILE A 74 5.06 7.37 11.30
N GLU A 75 5.93 6.53 10.76
CA GLU A 75 7.06 6.91 9.92
C GLU A 75 6.75 6.74 8.43
N GLY A 76 7.44 7.54 7.62
CA GLY A 76 7.33 7.49 6.15
C GLY A 76 8.25 6.45 5.55
N GLY A 77 7.85 5.91 4.40
CA GLY A 77 8.73 5.14 3.53
C GLY A 77 9.73 6.04 2.80
N ASP A 78 10.78 5.41 2.28
CA ASP A 78 11.91 6.12 1.67
C ASP A 78 11.73 6.42 0.18
N GLU A 79 10.99 5.58 -0.55
CA GLU A 79 10.87 5.69 -2.00
C GLU A 79 9.54 5.16 -2.57
N LEU A 80 9.15 5.72 -3.72
CA LEU A 80 8.03 5.24 -4.52
C LEU A 80 8.49 4.05 -5.38
N LEU A 81 7.93 2.88 -5.12
CA LEU A 81 8.26 1.67 -5.85
C LEU A 81 7.47 1.56 -7.16
N VAL A 82 8.08 0.87 -8.13
CA VAL A 82 7.45 0.52 -9.41
C VAL A 82 7.30 -0.98 -9.51
N PHE A 83 6.07 -1.43 -9.36
CA PHE A 83 5.71 -2.84 -9.43
C PHE A 83 5.51 -3.26 -10.88
N GLN A 84 6.06 -4.42 -11.24
CA GLN A 84 5.83 -5.03 -12.54
C GLN A 84 4.62 -5.95 -12.44
N THR A 85 3.59 -5.70 -13.25
CA THR A 85 2.44 -6.59 -13.38
C THR A 85 2.27 -7.01 -14.83
N ASP A 86 1.46 -8.04 -15.08
CA ASP A 86 1.08 -8.46 -16.43
C ASP A 86 0.23 -7.40 -17.18
N ALA A 87 -0.38 -6.46 -16.45
CA ALA A 87 -1.11 -5.31 -17.01
C ALA A 87 -0.22 -4.08 -17.24
N GLY A 88 1.05 -4.12 -16.83
CA GLY A 88 2.01 -3.03 -16.95
C GLY A 88 2.62 -2.59 -15.62
N ARG A 89 3.31 -1.44 -15.65
CA ARG A 89 4.01 -0.88 -14.49
C ARG A 89 3.06 -0.07 -13.61
N VAL A 90 3.00 -0.41 -12.33
CA VAL A 90 2.13 0.23 -11.33
C VAL A 90 2.97 0.93 -10.27
N GLY A 91 2.60 2.17 -9.95
CA GLY A 91 3.05 2.86 -8.74
C GLY A 91 1.87 3.09 -7.80
N ILE A 92 2.08 2.89 -6.50
CA ILE A 92 1.03 3.04 -5.47
C ILE A 92 1.30 4.31 -4.68
N GLN A 93 0.29 5.18 -4.56
CA GLN A 93 0.37 6.40 -3.75
C GLN A 93 -0.72 6.41 -2.70
N ILE A 94 -0.35 6.75 -1.47
CA ILE A 94 -1.24 6.68 -0.32
C ILE A 94 -1.74 8.08 0.04
N CYS A 95 -3.05 8.29 -0.17
CA CYS A 95 -3.78 9.50 0.24
C CYS A 95 -3.07 10.79 -0.25
N TYR A 96 -2.38 11.47 0.66
CA TYR A 96 -1.76 12.77 0.45
C TYR A 96 -0.50 12.73 -0.44
N ASP A 97 0.08 11.53 -0.69
CA ASP A 97 1.27 11.38 -1.54
C ASP A 97 1.09 11.95 -2.95
N VAL A 98 -0.14 11.96 -3.48
CA VAL A 98 -0.48 12.46 -4.82
C VAL A 98 -0.25 13.98 -4.99
N GLU A 99 -0.21 14.71 -3.87
CA GLU A 99 0.00 16.15 -3.89
C GLU A 99 1.47 16.54 -4.09
N PHE A 100 2.40 15.62 -3.85
CA PHE A 100 3.84 15.90 -3.89
C PHE A 100 4.43 15.73 -5.31
N PRO A 101 5.26 16.69 -5.77
CA PRO A 101 5.87 16.63 -7.10
C PRO A 101 6.85 15.45 -7.27
N SER A 102 7.55 15.05 -6.21
CA SER A 102 8.48 13.92 -6.20
C SER A 102 7.79 12.62 -6.61
N SER A 103 6.53 12.44 -6.21
CA SER A 103 5.69 11.29 -6.54
C SER A 103 5.25 11.24 -8.01
N ARG A 104 5.19 12.39 -8.69
CA ARG A 104 4.69 12.52 -10.07
C ARG A 104 5.73 12.20 -11.15
N GLY A 105 7.00 12.11 -10.80
CA GLY A 105 8.10 11.79 -11.72
C GLY A 105 8.27 10.29 -12.02
N CYS A 106 7.43 9.43 -11.44
CA CYS A 106 7.56 7.98 -11.52
C CYS A 106 7.17 7.45 -12.93
N PRO A 107 8.01 6.61 -13.58
CA PRO A 107 7.78 6.12 -14.95
C PRO A 107 6.78 4.94 -15.02
N CYS A 108 5.75 4.94 -14.19
CA CYS A 108 4.69 3.93 -14.19
C CYS A 108 3.62 4.24 -15.25
N ALA A 109 3.04 3.19 -15.83
CA ALA A 109 1.94 3.33 -16.78
C ALA A 109 0.64 3.75 -16.08
N THR A 110 0.51 3.45 -14.78
CA THR A 110 -0.63 3.83 -13.95
C THR A 110 -0.17 4.19 -12.55
N LEU A 111 -0.56 5.39 -12.10
CA LEU A 111 -0.52 5.79 -10.70
C LEU A 111 -1.89 5.51 -10.12
N ALA A 112 -1.99 4.56 -9.20
CA ALA A 112 -3.23 4.29 -8.49
C ALA A 112 -3.28 5.17 -7.23
N PRO A 113 -4.08 6.25 -7.19
CA PRO A 113 -4.48 6.80 -5.91
C PRO A 113 -5.28 5.73 -5.18
N MET A 114 -5.18 5.67 -3.85
CA MET A 114 -5.72 4.60 -2.99
C MET A 114 -7.26 4.42 -2.97
N CYS A 115 -7.96 4.88 -4.02
CA CYS A 115 -9.35 4.53 -4.38
C CYS A 115 -9.44 3.67 -5.66
N SER A 116 -8.32 3.27 -6.28
CA SER A 116 -8.34 2.66 -7.61
C SER A 116 -7.94 1.19 -7.61
N LEU A 117 -8.94 0.34 -7.84
CA LEU A 117 -8.80 -1.03 -8.30
C LEU A 117 -8.11 -0.99 -9.68
N VAL A 118 -6.82 -1.36 -9.77
CA VAL A 118 -6.15 -1.48 -11.08
C VAL A 118 -6.42 -2.88 -11.62
N LEU A 119 -7.50 -2.96 -12.38
CA LEU A 119 -7.83 -4.08 -13.25
C LEU A 119 -6.94 -4.07 -14.50
N PRO A 120 -6.65 -5.23 -15.09
CA PRO A 120 -6.78 -5.43 -16.53
C PRO A 120 -8.25 -5.61 -16.94
#